data_AF-A0A0S3T327-F1
#
_entry.id   AF-A0A0S3T327-F1
#
_cell.length_a   1.000
_cell.length_b   1.000
_cell.length_c   1.000
_cell.angle_alpha   90.00
_cell.angle_beta   90.00
_cell.angle_gamma   90.00
#
_symmetry.space_group_name_H-M   'P 1'
#
loop_
_entity.id
_entity.type
_entity.pdbx_description
1 polymer ?
#
loop_
_entity_poly.entity_id
_entity_poly.type
_entity_poly.pdbx_seq_one_letter_code
_entity_poly.pdbx_strand_id
1 'polypeptide(L)'
;MAVNEMFGKRLSVEDLVVASLKSEEKVSGYHADDVTPSIMGRFVLIQSYEPLQLIELKFPTKKELYFVLVSPKFEAPTKKMHTTHPGEIGMAHHVWNCSQVGALVATVLKGDMVGLGKAWSSNKIVEPRRGPLIPGMRLLRRLPFRLGPLAIPLVALASTPLSSLMMSPPDMPLPKHMIHAFLSHDNLKVSTKVLQLDRLGARRILD
;
A
#
# COMPACT_ATOMS: atom_id res chain seq x y z
N MET A 1 13.54 4.14 -16.33
CA MET A 1 14.31 2.89 -16.20
C MET A 1 14.88 2.40 -17.53
N ALA A 2 14.06 1.91 -18.48
CA ALA A 2 14.55 1.34 -19.74
C ALA A 2 15.49 2.26 -20.53
N VAL A 3 15.13 3.54 -20.69
CA VAL A 3 15.99 4.54 -21.34
C VAL A 3 17.32 4.71 -20.61
N ASN A 4 17.31 4.81 -19.27
CA ASN A 4 18.55 4.92 -18.48
C ASN A 4 19.44 3.68 -18.67
N GLU A 5 18.85 2.48 -18.73
CA GLU A 5 19.57 1.24 -19.01
C GLU A 5 20.26 1.30 -20.38
N MET A 6 19.55 1.71 -21.44
CA MET A 6 20.07 1.81 -22.81
C MET A 6 21.27 2.76 -22.94
N PHE A 7 21.30 3.83 -22.14
CA PHE A 7 22.37 4.82 -22.16
C PHE A 7 23.47 4.58 -21.10
N GLY A 8 23.50 3.38 -20.50
CA GLY A 8 24.58 2.95 -19.61
C GLY A 8 24.41 3.39 -18.15
N LYS A 9 23.17 3.49 -17.64
CA LYS A 9 22.84 3.74 -16.22
C LYS A 9 23.48 5.00 -15.64
N ARG A 10 23.34 6.13 -16.33
CA ARG A 10 23.98 7.39 -15.93
C ARG A 10 23.25 8.14 -14.81
N LEU A 11 21.96 7.86 -14.63
CA LEU A 11 21.12 8.52 -13.62
C LEU A 11 21.09 7.74 -12.31
N SER A 12 21.09 8.46 -11.19
CA SER A 12 20.83 7.90 -9.86
C SER A 12 19.38 7.45 -9.71
N VAL A 13 19.07 6.71 -8.64
CA VAL A 13 17.70 6.30 -8.32
C VAL A 13 16.83 7.53 -8.07
N GLU A 14 17.36 8.51 -7.35
CA GLU A 14 16.71 9.78 -7.04
C GLU A 14 16.38 10.55 -8.32
N ASP A 15 17.32 10.64 -9.27
CA ASP A 15 17.08 11.27 -10.57
C ASP A 15 15.94 10.58 -11.33
N LEU A 16 15.91 9.24 -11.28
CA LEU A 16 14.87 8.44 -11.93
C LEU A 16 13.50 8.65 -11.28
N VAL A 17 13.44 8.74 -9.96
CA VAL A 17 12.22 9.05 -9.21
C VAL A 17 11.75 10.47 -9.54
N VAL A 18 12.63 11.48 -9.48
CA VAL A 18 12.30 12.87 -9.84
C VAL A 18 11.81 12.98 -11.28
N ALA A 19 12.46 12.30 -12.23
CA ALA A 19 12.02 12.29 -13.62
C ALA A 19 10.62 11.65 -13.79
N SER A 20 10.34 10.59 -13.04
CA SER A 20 9.04 9.90 -13.07
C SER A 20 7.95 10.73 -12.40
N LEU A 21 8.24 11.40 -11.28
CA LEU A 21 7.33 12.32 -10.60
C LEU A 21 6.89 13.48 -11.50
N LYS A 22 7.81 14.06 -12.27
CA LYS A 22 7.48 15.09 -13.28
C LYS A 22 6.51 14.59 -14.35
N SER A 23 6.53 13.29 -14.65
CA SER A 23 5.55 12.69 -15.56
C SER A 23 4.19 12.50 -14.89
N GLU A 24 4.16 12.11 -13.61
CA GLU A 24 2.93 11.84 -12.86
C GLU A 24 2.20 13.10 -12.39
N GLU A 25 2.90 14.22 -12.22
CA GLU A 25 2.33 15.49 -11.77
C GLU A 25 1.08 15.90 -12.57
N LYS A 26 1.10 15.66 -13.88
CA LYS A 26 -0.01 15.98 -14.80
C LYS A 26 -1.21 15.03 -14.68
N VAL A 27 -1.04 13.84 -14.10
CA VAL A 27 -2.03 12.76 -14.09
C VAL A 27 -2.63 12.56 -12.70
N SER A 28 -1.79 12.48 -11.67
CA SER A 28 -2.14 12.06 -10.30
C SER A 28 -1.55 12.95 -9.20
N GLY A 29 -0.81 14.00 -9.58
CA GLY A 29 -0.09 14.87 -8.65
C GLY A 29 1.32 14.37 -8.33
N TYR A 30 2.07 15.14 -7.54
CA TYR A 30 3.48 14.88 -7.23
C TYR A 30 3.62 13.95 -6.02
N HIS A 31 3.35 12.65 -6.21
CA HIS A 31 3.41 11.64 -5.14
C HIS A 31 4.45 10.56 -5.47
N ALA A 32 5.39 10.31 -4.57
CA ALA A 32 6.49 9.37 -4.81
C ALA A 32 6.20 7.94 -4.32
N ASP A 33 5.08 7.74 -3.61
CA ASP A 33 4.75 6.51 -2.91
C ASP A 33 4.46 5.31 -3.83
N ASP A 34 4.06 5.54 -5.08
CA ASP A 34 3.94 4.49 -6.11
C ASP A 34 5.23 4.32 -6.94
N VAL A 35 5.78 5.43 -7.41
CA VAL A 35 6.95 5.48 -8.29
C VAL A 35 8.18 4.88 -7.61
N THR A 36 8.46 5.30 -6.38
CA THR A 36 9.66 4.94 -5.66
C THR A 36 9.79 3.43 -5.42
N PRO A 37 8.81 2.73 -4.81
CA PRO A 37 8.90 1.28 -4.66
C PRO A 37 8.80 0.53 -6.00
N SER A 38 8.18 1.10 -7.03
CA SER A 38 8.21 0.50 -8.38
C SER A 38 9.62 0.47 -8.97
N ILE A 39 10.43 1.49 -8.69
CA ILE A 39 11.83 1.57 -9.14
C ILE A 39 12.74 0.74 -8.22
N MET A 40 12.64 0.93 -6.90
CA MET A 40 13.59 0.39 -5.91
C MET A 40 13.23 -1.00 -5.39
N GLY A 41 11.97 -1.41 -5.52
CA GLY A 41 11.39 -2.49 -4.75
C GLY A 41 11.36 -2.18 -3.25
N ARG A 42 11.14 -3.23 -2.45
CA ARG A 42 11.17 -3.23 -0.99
C ARG A 42 10.17 -2.23 -0.38
N PHE A 43 10.38 -1.90 0.89
CA PHE A 43 9.73 -0.78 1.55
C PHE A 43 10.65 0.45 1.46
N VAL A 44 10.08 1.60 1.12
CA VAL A 44 10.81 2.87 1.07
C VAL A 44 10.04 3.92 1.84
N LEU A 45 10.74 4.61 2.73
CA LEU A 45 10.24 5.81 3.42
C LEU A 45 10.65 7.04 2.62
N ILE A 46 9.67 7.84 2.22
CA ILE A 46 9.88 9.17 1.63
C ILE A 46 9.98 10.15 2.80
N GLN A 47 11.19 10.58 3.13
CA GLN A 47 11.44 11.46 4.27
C GLN A 47 11.17 12.93 3.91
N SER A 48 11.55 13.34 2.71
CA SER A 48 11.33 14.69 2.18
C SER A 48 11.15 14.62 0.67
N TYR A 49 10.40 15.59 0.13
CA TYR A 49 10.27 15.82 -1.31
C TYR A 49 11.23 16.91 -1.81
N GLU A 50 11.64 17.85 -0.94
CA GLU A 50 12.49 19.00 -1.28
C GLU A 50 13.57 19.22 -0.20
N PRO A 51 14.84 18.79 -0.44
CA PRO A 51 15.24 17.89 -1.51
C PRO A 51 14.63 16.49 -1.33
N LEU A 52 14.47 15.73 -2.43
CA LEU A 52 13.97 14.36 -2.36
C LEU A 52 14.93 13.50 -1.53
N GLN A 53 14.42 12.91 -0.45
CA GLN A 53 15.17 12.02 0.44
C GLN A 53 14.41 10.72 0.63
N LEU A 54 15.04 9.62 0.22
CA LEU A 54 14.48 8.27 0.23
C LEU A 54 15.28 7.39 1.17
N ILE A 55 14.60 6.65 2.03
CA ILE A 55 15.22 5.72 2.97
C ILE A 55 14.70 4.31 2.70
N GLU A 56 15.57 3.41 2.28
CA GLU A 56 15.24 1.98 2.16
C GLU A 56 15.02 1.36 3.55
N LEU A 57 13.86 0.73 3.74
CA LEU A 57 13.56 -0.05 4.94
C LEU A 57 13.79 -1.54 4.67
N LYS A 58 14.88 -2.07 5.23
CA LYS A 58 15.31 -3.46 5.01
C LYS A 58 14.46 -4.46 5.79
N PHE A 59 13.44 -5.00 5.14
CA PHE A 59 12.69 -6.14 5.67
C PHE A 59 13.58 -7.40 5.73
N PRO A 60 13.61 -8.16 6.84
CA PRO A 60 14.52 -9.30 7.02
C PRO A 60 14.52 -10.29 5.85
N THR A 61 15.70 -10.66 5.35
CA THR A 61 15.85 -11.51 4.14
C THR A 61 15.41 -12.95 4.36
N LYS A 62 15.50 -13.45 5.60
CA LYS A 62 15.05 -14.80 6.00
C LYS A 62 13.53 -14.92 6.19
N LYS A 63 12.79 -13.83 6.00
CA LYS A 63 11.33 -13.80 6.13
C LYS A 63 10.71 -13.50 4.78
N GLU A 64 9.58 -14.12 4.51
CA GLU A 64 8.76 -13.81 3.35
C GLU A 64 7.54 -13.01 3.78
N LEU A 65 7.12 -12.11 2.91
CA LEU A 65 5.92 -11.32 3.09
C LEU A 65 5.08 -11.45 1.83
N TYR A 66 3.88 -12.02 2.00
CA TYR A 66 2.89 -12.09 0.94
C TYR A 66 1.75 -11.13 1.21
N PHE A 67 1.14 -10.72 0.12
CA PHE A 67 0.05 -9.79 0.02
C PHE A 67 -1.07 -10.45 -0.77
N VAL A 68 -2.23 -10.67 -0.14
CA VAL A 68 -3.44 -11.08 -0.84
C VAL A 68 -4.21 -9.82 -1.19
N LEU A 69 -4.26 -9.50 -2.48
CA LEU A 69 -5.05 -8.41 -3.01
C LEU A 69 -6.42 -8.95 -3.39
N VAL A 70 -7.45 -8.40 -2.76
CA VAL A 70 -8.84 -8.66 -3.10
C VAL A 70 -9.44 -7.35 -3.63
N SER A 71 -9.70 -7.31 -4.93
CA SER A 71 -10.14 -6.13 -5.66
C SER A 71 -11.60 -6.34 -6.13
N PRO A 72 -12.58 -5.63 -5.55
CA PRO A 72 -13.94 -5.64 -6.07
C PRO A 72 -13.98 -4.90 -7.41
N LYS A 73 -14.75 -5.43 -8.36
CA LYS A 73 -15.04 -4.78 -9.64
C LYS A 73 -16.18 -3.80 -9.42
N PHE A 74 -15.83 -2.55 -9.15
CA PHE A 74 -16.76 -1.43 -9.08
C PHE A 74 -16.11 -0.18 -9.65
N GLU A 75 -16.92 0.76 -10.10
CA GLU A 75 -16.45 2.09 -10.48
C GLU A 75 -16.29 2.93 -9.22
N ALA A 76 -15.05 3.19 -8.83
CA ALA A 76 -14.77 4.05 -7.69
C ALA A 76 -15.18 5.49 -8.02
N PRO A 77 -15.82 6.23 -7.09
CA PRO A 77 -16.12 7.64 -7.29
C PRO A 77 -14.84 8.46 -7.10
N THR A 78 -13.87 8.31 -8.02
CA THR A 78 -12.49 8.80 -7.94
C THR A 78 -12.44 10.26 -7.53
N LYS A 79 -13.27 11.12 -8.15
CA LYS A 79 -13.40 12.53 -7.77
C LYS A 79 -13.75 12.73 -6.30
N LYS A 80 -14.72 11.98 -5.76
CA LYS A 80 -15.09 12.04 -4.32
C LYS A 80 -13.99 11.46 -3.42
N MET A 81 -13.25 10.45 -3.88
CA MET A 81 -12.14 9.83 -3.13
C MET A 81 -10.91 10.75 -3.02
N HIS A 82 -10.66 11.58 -4.03
CA HIS A 82 -9.60 12.59 -4.00
C HIS A 82 -9.96 13.78 -3.11
N THR A 83 -11.24 14.18 -3.08
CA THR A 83 -11.72 15.30 -2.24
C THR A 83 -12.05 14.90 -0.80
N THR A 84 -11.89 13.63 -0.41
CA THR A 84 -12.24 13.19 0.96
C THR A 84 -11.18 13.54 2.01
N HIS A 85 -10.05 14.13 1.63
CA HIS A 85 -9.05 14.55 2.60
C HIS A 85 -9.55 15.76 3.39
N PRO A 86 -9.44 15.74 4.72
CA PRO A 86 -9.82 16.90 5.51
C PRO A 86 -8.79 18.02 5.27
N GLY A 87 -9.26 19.26 5.15
CA GLY A 87 -8.37 20.43 5.11
C GLY A 87 -7.59 20.62 6.41
N GLU A 88 -8.16 20.14 7.54
CA GLU A 88 -7.55 20.24 8.87
C GLU A 88 -7.74 18.93 9.66
N ILE A 89 -6.77 18.61 10.52
CA ILE A 89 -6.84 17.46 11.42
C ILE A 89 -6.63 17.91 12.87
N GLY A 90 -7.34 17.29 13.80
CA GLY A 90 -7.12 17.53 15.23
C GLY A 90 -5.79 16.96 15.70
N MET A 91 -5.17 17.63 16.67
CA MET A 91 -3.87 17.24 17.24
C MET A 91 -3.83 15.78 17.71
N ALA A 92 -4.91 15.28 18.33
CA ALA A 92 -5.00 13.89 18.78
C ALA A 92 -4.88 12.87 17.62
N HIS A 93 -5.48 13.16 16.47
CA HIS A 93 -5.34 12.32 15.28
C HIS A 93 -3.95 12.45 14.66
N HIS A 94 -3.38 13.65 14.66
CA HIS A 94 -2.01 13.87 14.18
C HIS A 94 -1.00 13.05 14.99
N VAL A 95 -0.98 13.22 16.32
CA VAL A 95 -0.09 12.48 17.24
C VAL A 95 -0.27 10.97 17.09
N TRP A 96 -1.51 10.49 17.03
CA TRP A 96 -1.81 9.08 16.81
C TRP A 96 -1.26 8.57 15.48
N ASN A 97 -1.54 9.24 14.35
CA ASN A 97 -1.05 8.77 13.07
C ASN A 97 0.48 8.81 12.98
N CYS A 98 1.13 9.80 13.58
CA CYS A 98 2.59 9.86 13.69
C CYS A 98 3.16 8.67 14.49
N SER A 99 2.53 8.28 15.61
CA SER A 99 2.97 7.09 16.36
C SER A 99 2.82 5.81 15.55
N GLN A 100 1.74 5.69 14.75
CA GLN A 100 1.53 4.53 13.90
C GLN A 100 2.53 4.46 12.74
N VAL A 101 2.97 5.60 12.18
CA VAL A 101 4.07 5.63 11.21
C VAL A 101 5.38 5.12 11.83
N GLY A 102 5.72 5.57 13.04
CA GLY A 102 6.88 5.03 13.77
C GLY A 102 6.78 3.52 14.01
N ALA A 103 5.59 3.03 14.37
CA ALA A 103 5.34 1.60 14.53
C ALA A 103 5.47 0.83 13.20
N LEU A 104 5.00 1.38 12.07
CA LEU A 104 5.17 0.79 10.74
C LEU A 104 6.66 0.60 10.40
N VAL A 105 7.47 1.64 10.59
CA VAL A 105 8.92 1.56 10.34
C VAL A 105 9.56 0.48 11.21
N ALA A 106 9.29 0.50 12.52
CA ALA A 106 9.88 -0.45 13.46
C ALA A 106 9.49 -1.91 13.16
N THR A 107 8.24 -2.14 12.76
CA THR A 107 7.72 -3.49 12.48
C THR A 107 8.21 -4.04 11.15
N VAL A 108 8.36 -3.21 10.12
CA VAL A 108 9.04 -3.57 8.86
C VAL A 108 10.47 -4.03 9.14
N LEU A 109 11.25 -3.24 9.88
CA LEU A 109 12.66 -3.54 10.17
C LEU A 109 12.83 -4.82 11.01
N LYS A 110 11.90 -5.10 11.93
CA LYS A 110 11.87 -6.33 12.74
C LYS A 110 11.28 -7.54 11.99
N GLY A 111 10.65 -7.32 10.84
CA GLY A 111 9.80 -8.30 10.17
C GLY A 111 8.68 -8.81 11.08
N ASP A 112 8.10 -7.95 11.91
CA ASP A 112 6.95 -8.25 12.75
C ASP A 112 5.66 -8.01 11.94
N MET A 113 5.15 -9.09 11.34
CA MET A 113 3.96 -9.03 10.49
C MET A 113 2.71 -8.62 11.28
N VAL A 114 2.61 -9.04 12.54
CA VAL A 114 1.47 -8.74 13.41
C VAL A 114 1.44 -7.26 13.75
N GLY A 115 2.59 -6.72 14.18
CA GLY A 115 2.75 -5.31 14.46
C GLY A 115 2.54 -4.45 13.21
N LEU A 116 3.06 -4.89 12.05
CA LEU A 116 2.94 -4.18 10.78
C LEU A 116 1.48 -3.99 10.38
N GLY A 117 0.67 -5.06 10.37
CA GLY A 117 -0.74 -4.91 10.01
C GLY A 117 -1.54 -4.13 11.07
N LYS A 118 -1.24 -4.26 12.37
CA LYS A 118 -1.88 -3.44 13.42
C LYS A 118 -1.60 -1.95 13.21
N ALA A 119 -0.35 -1.58 12.95
CA ALA A 119 0.04 -0.20 12.71
C ALA A 119 -0.62 0.36 11.44
N TRP A 120 -0.64 -0.42 10.36
CA TRP A 120 -1.25 -0.02 9.09
C TRP A 120 -2.75 0.24 9.19
N SER A 121 -3.49 -0.66 9.86
CA SER A 121 -4.96 -0.56 10.00
C SER A 121 -5.43 0.51 11.00
N SER A 122 -4.50 1.24 11.63
CA SER A 122 -4.82 2.21 12.68
C SER A 122 -4.95 3.65 12.16
N ASN A 123 -5.07 3.87 10.85
CA ASN A 123 -5.20 5.21 10.28
C ASN A 123 -6.50 5.91 10.73
N LYS A 124 -6.40 7.07 11.40
CA LYS A 124 -7.58 7.86 11.85
C LYS A 124 -7.89 9.09 10.98
N ILE A 125 -7.13 9.31 9.90
CA ILE A 125 -7.23 10.53 9.08
C ILE A 125 -7.91 10.22 7.76
N VAL A 126 -7.32 9.34 6.95
CA VAL A 126 -7.73 9.12 5.56
C VAL A 126 -8.76 8.00 5.46
N GLU A 127 -8.49 6.88 6.11
CA GLU A 127 -9.32 5.69 5.98
C GLU A 127 -10.75 5.85 6.50
N PRO A 128 -11.02 6.49 7.66
CA PRO A 128 -12.40 6.66 8.14
C PRO A 128 -13.29 7.43 7.16
N ARG A 129 -12.69 8.24 6.29
CA ARG A 129 -13.38 9.06 5.28
C ARG A 129 -13.54 8.33 3.95
N ARG A 130 -12.52 7.60 3.50
CA ARG A 130 -12.58 6.82 2.25
C ARG A 130 -13.30 5.48 2.42
N GLY A 131 -13.19 4.86 3.59
CA GLY A 131 -13.77 3.58 3.97
C GLY A 131 -15.24 3.41 3.57
N PRO A 132 -16.12 4.36 3.92
CA PRO A 132 -17.54 4.30 3.57
C PRO A 132 -17.85 4.37 2.06
N LEU A 133 -16.92 4.87 1.23
CA LEU A 133 -17.10 4.94 -0.23
C LEU A 133 -16.81 3.60 -0.91
N ILE A 134 -16.43 2.59 -0.14
CA ILE A 134 -15.97 1.30 -0.62
C ILE A 134 -17.02 0.26 -0.25
N PRO A 135 -17.65 -0.39 -1.24
CA PRO A 135 -18.55 -1.51 -0.99
C PRO A 135 -17.87 -2.62 -0.19
N GLY A 136 -18.54 -3.13 0.85
CA GLY A 136 -18.03 -4.23 1.68
C GLY A 136 -16.95 -3.85 2.71
N MET A 137 -16.38 -2.64 2.69
CA MET A 137 -15.31 -2.24 3.62
C MET A 137 -15.71 -2.32 5.09
N ARG A 138 -16.94 -1.91 5.42
CA ARG A 138 -17.46 -2.01 6.79
C ARG A 138 -17.56 -3.47 7.26
N LEU A 139 -17.89 -4.39 6.36
CA LEU A 139 -17.94 -5.82 6.68
C LEU A 139 -16.53 -6.37 6.87
N LEU A 140 -15.58 -6.01 6.00
CA LEU A 140 -14.17 -6.36 6.17
C LEU A 140 -13.59 -5.89 7.51
N ARG A 141 -13.87 -4.65 7.92
CA ARG A 141 -13.44 -4.10 9.22
C ARG A 141 -14.03 -4.83 10.43
N ARG A 142 -15.15 -5.53 10.26
CA ARG A 142 -15.80 -6.34 11.30
C ARG A 142 -15.33 -7.79 11.31
N LEU A 143 -14.57 -8.22 10.30
CA LEU A 143 -14.03 -9.58 10.29
C LEU A 143 -13.12 -9.75 11.52
N PRO A 144 -13.30 -10.82 12.31
CA PRO A 144 -12.49 -11.03 13.48
C PRO A 144 -11.01 -11.11 13.09
N PHE A 145 -10.16 -10.34 13.78
CA PHE A 145 -8.71 -10.59 13.80
C PHE A 145 -8.35 -12.02 14.29
N ARG A 146 -9.35 -12.79 14.75
CA ARG A 146 -9.23 -14.19 15.19
C ARG A 146 -8.99 -15.19 14.06
N LEU A 147 -9.05 -14.79 12.79
CA LEU A 147 -8.51 -15.63 11.67
C LEU A 147 -6.97 -15.75 11.72
N GLY A 148 -6.33 -15.09 12.70
CA GLY A 148 -4.89 -15.02 12.89
C GLY A 148 -4.41 -13.59 12.67
N PRO A 149 -3.27 -13.20 13.27
CA PRO A 149 -2.75 -11.83 13.24
C PRO A 149 -2.34 -11.31 11.84
N LEU A 150 -2.56 -12.14 10.83
CA LEU A 150 -2.24 -11.97 9.43
C LEU A 150 -3.43 -11.34 8.69
N ALA A 151 -4.67 -11.44 9.21
CA ALA A 151 -5.89 -11.02 8.51
C ALA A 151 -6.29 -9.59 8.73
N ILE A 152 -5.47 -8.67 8.24
CA ILE A 152 -5.74 -7.24 8.39
C ILE A 152 -6.11 -6.70 7.01
N PRO A 153 -7.39 -6.39 6.74
CA PRO A 153 -7.78 -5.74 5.50
C PRO A 153 -7.19 -4.32 5.50
N LEU A 154 -6.24 -4.09 4.60
CA LEU A 154 -5.59 -2.80 4.40
C LEU A 154 -6.18 -2.14 3.17
N VAL A 155 -6.43 -0.82 3.23
CA VAL A 155 -6.77 -0.03 2.05
C VAL A 155 -5.47 0.47 1.46
N ALA A 156 -5.06 -0.06 0.31
CA ALA A 156 -4.01 0.58 -0.49
C ALA A 156 -4.60 1.85 -1.10
N LEU A 157 -3.97 2.99 -0.81
CA LEU A 157 -4.47 4.34 -1.10
C LEU A 157 -3.69 4.99 -2.24
N ALA A 158 -3.41 4.26 -3.30
CA ALA A 158 -2.72 4.82 -4.45
C ALA A 158 -3.31 4.23 -5.72
N SER A 159 -3.95 5.10 -6.51
CA SER A 159 -4.31 5.04 -7.94
C SER A 159 -5.00 3.79 -8.55
N THR A 160 -4.95 2.62 -7.92
CA THR A 160 -5.62 1.38 -8.32
C THR A 160 -7.01 1.29 -7.70
N PRO A 161 -7.95 0.54 -8.32
CA PRO A 161 -9.21 0.17 -7.69
C PRO A 161 -8.90 -0.65 -6.43
N LEU A 162 -8.79 0.10 -5.35
CA LEU A 162 -9.02 -0.23 -3.98
C LEU A 162 -8.98 -1.73 -3.69
N SER A 163 -7.77 -2.22 -3.48
CA SER A 163 -7.54 -3.61 -3.10
C SER A 163 -7.46 -3.70 -1.59
N SER A 164 -8.22 -4.63 -1.00
CA SER A 164 -7.92 -5.02 0.37
C SER A 164 -6.68 -5.90 0.35
N LEU A 165 -5.63 -5.44 1.02
CA LEU A 165 -4.39 -6.19 1.19
C LEU A 165 -4.54 -7.04 2.43
N MET A 166 -4.09 -8.29 2.38
CA MET A 166 -3.87 -9.09 3.57
C MET A 166 -2.45 -9.64 3.58
N MET A 167 -1.80 -9.60 4.74
CA MET A 167 -0.45 -10.16 4.91
C MET A 167 -0.55 -11.59 5.38
N SER A 168 -0.04 -12.57 4.62
CA SER A 168 -0.24 -13.99 4.96
C SER A 168 1.00 -14.84 4.68
N PRO A 169 1.22 -15.97 5.37
CA PRO A 169 1.97 -17.08 4.81
C PRO A 169 1.27 -17.59 3.54
N PRO A 170 2.01 -18.19 2.59
CA PRO A 170 1.46 -18.66 1.33
C PRO A 170 0.39 -19.74 1.52
N ASP A 171 0.44 -20.48 2.64
CA ASP A 171 -0.39 -21.67 2.88
C ASP A 171 -1.70 -21.38 3.64
N MET A 172 -2.03 -20.11 3.91
CA MET A 172 -3.20 -19.77 4.73
C MET A 172 -4.51 -19.76 3.91
N PRO A 173 -5.58 -20.43 4.37
CA PRO A 173 -6.86 -20.51 3.67
C PRO A 173 -7.69 -19.25 3.90
N LEU A 174 -7.49 -18.28 3.04
CA LEU A 174 -7.77 -16.90 3.41
C LEU A 174 -8.54 -16.04 2.40
N PRO A 175 -8.50 -16.33 1.09
CA PRO A 175 -9.35 -15.61 0.16
C PRO A 175 -10.84 -15.77 0.47
N LYS A 176 -11.29 -16.95 0.94
CA LYS A 176 -12.73 -17.29 1.00
C LYS A 176 -13.56 -16.35 1.87
N HIS A 177 -13.09 -15.97 3.06
CA HIS A 177 -13.83 -15.09 3.97
C HIS A 177 -13.85 -13.63 3.48
N MET A 178 -12.73 -13.13 2.94
CA MET A 178 -12.66 -11.78 2.37
C MET A 178 -13.50 -11.68 1.10
N ILE A 179 -13.38 -12.66 0.21
CA ILE A 179 -14.23 -12.79 -0.99
C ILE A 179 -15.70 -12.80 -0.58
N HIS A 180 -16.08 -13.60 0.43
CA HIS A 180 -17.46 -13.66 0.91
C HIS A 180 -17.96 -12.32 1.47
N ALA A 181 -17.12 -11.56 2.18
CA ALA A 181 -17.48 -10.24 2.69
C ALA A 181 -17.79 -9.23 1.57
N PHE A 182 -17.11 -9.33 0.41
CA PHE A 182 -17.43 -8.52 -0.76
C PHE A 182 -18.60 -9.09 -1.58
N LEU A 183 -18.69 -10.41 -1.75
CA LEU A 183 -19.78 -11.05 -2.51
C LEU A 183 -21.14 -10.86 -1.83
N SER A 184 -21.19 -10.90 -0.50
CA SER A 184 -22.41 -10.70 0.30
C SER A 184 -22.93 -9.26 0.26
N HIS A 185 -22.17 -8.32 -0.30
CA HIS A 185 -22.58 -6.94 -0.53
C HIS A 185 -22.72 -6.69 -2.04
N ASP A 186 -23.96 -6.54 -2.52
CA ASP A 186 -24.29 -6.16 -3.90
C ASP A 186 -23.80 -7.11 -5.02
N ASN A 187 -23.47 -8.38 -4.71
CA ASN A 187 -23.00 -9.38 -5.69
C ASN A 187 -21.80 -8.91 -6.55
N LEU A 188 -20.93 -8.08 -5.97
CA LEU A 188 -19.79 -7.53 -6.70
C LEU A 188 -18.85 -8.65 -7.13
N LYS A 189 -18.49 -8.67 -8.42
CA LYS A 189 -17.44 -9.57 -8.91
C LYS A 189 -16.11 -9.17 -8.25
N VAL A 190 -15.37 -10.15 -7.76
CA VAL A 190 -14.08 -9.92 -7.08
C VAL A 190 -12.97 -10.62 -7.85
N SER A 191 -11.82 -9.97 -7.99
CA SER A 191 -10.57 -10.63 -8.40
C SER A 191 -9.62 -10.74 -7.23
N THR A 192 -8.89 -11.85 -7.14
CA THR A 192 -7.88 -12.07 -6.11
C THR A 192 -6.52 -12.38 -6.71
N LYS A 193 -5.47 -11.78 -6.14
CA LYS A 193 -4.08 -12.08 -6.47
C LYS A 193 -3.27 -12.25 -5.20
N VAL A 194 -2.38 -13.23 -5.17
CA VAL A 194 -1.36 -13.36 -4.13
C VAL A 194 -0.05 -12.85 -4.71
N LEU A 195 0.52 -11.82 -4.10
CA LEU A 195 1.78 -11.21 -4.49
C LEU A 195 2.78 -11.37 -3.36
N GLN A 196 4.07 -11.48 -3.68
CA GLN A 196 5.14 -11.41 -2.69
C GLN A 196 5.74 -10.00 -2.69
N LEU A 197 6.31 -9.56 -1.57
CA LEU A 197 7.11 -8.34 -1.52
C LEU A 197 8.21 -8.40 -2.59
N ASP A 198 8.11 -7.55 -3.61
CA ASP A 198 9.16 -7.40 -4.61
C ASP A 198 10.37 -6.75 -3.95
N ARG A 199 11.50 -7.47 -3.89
CA ARG A 199 12.75 -7.00 -3.29
C ARG A 199 13.71 -6.40 -4.31
N LEU A 200 13.36 -6.33 -5.58
CA LEU A 200 14.25 -5.89 -6.65
C LEU A 200 13.75 -4.62 -7.32
N GLY A 201 12.43 -4.45 -7.42
CA GLY A 201 11.83 -3.37 -8.19
C GLY A 201 12.05 -3.56 -9.69
N ALA A 202 12.08 -2.45 -10.42
CA ALA A 202 12.27 -2.44 -11.87
C ALA A 202 13.64 -3.04 -12.25
N ARG A 203 13.60 -4.04 -13.15
CA ARG A 203 14.77 -4.82 -13.57
C ARG A 203 14.69 -5.20 -15.04
N ARG A 204 15.85 -5.40 -15.66
CA ARG A 204 15.93 -5.94 -17.02
C ARG A 204 15.41 -7.38 -17.02
N ILE A 205 14.50 -7.70 -17.94
CA ILE A 205 14.11 -9.08 -18.20
C ILE A 205 15.16 -9.64 -19.15
N LEU A 206 15.81 -10.72 -18.73
CA LEU A 206 16.71 -11.49 -19.58
C LEU A 206 15.87 -12.60 -20.20
N ASP A 207 15.83 -12.63 -21.52
CA ASP A 207 15.33 -13.77 -22.29
C ASP A 207 16.34 -14.93 -22.23
#